data_AF-A0A847SYU0-F1
#
_entry.id   AF-A0A847SYU0-F1
#
_cell.length_a   1.000
_cell.length_b   1.000
_cell.length_c   1.000
_cell.angle_alpha   90.00
_cell.angle_beta   90.00
_cell.angle_gamma   90.00
#
_symmetry.space_group_name_H-M   'P 1'
#
loop_
_entity.id
_entity.type
_entity.pdbx_description
1 polymer ?
#
loop_
_entity_poly.entity_id
_entity_poly.type
_entity_poly.pdbx_seq_one_letter_code
_entity_poly.pdbx_strand_id
1 'polypeptide(L)'
;MSESTERTAYCGLYCGDCIPHDKRVFKAVEELKKALDEVQFDQYAYLRSQAYGKLLDYPIFIRVLDEIEAIECRGPCACGGGKKVCIVRDCVKAKGHRGCWECNDSSTCNKLASLKRFHGKTIEHNHQMIREHGLENWSDKRGKHYPWR
;
A
#
# COMPACT_ATOMS: atom_id res chain seq x y z
N MET A 1 7.52 -6.17 -19.73
CA MET A 1 8.64 -5.93 -18.81
C MET A 1 8.69 -7.12 -17.84
N SER A 2 9.75 -7.33 -17.06
CA SER A 2 9.69 -8.40 -16.04
C SER A 2 8.74 -8.01 -14.91
N GLU A 3 8.14 -8.99 -14.21
CA GLU A 3 7.28 -8.74 -13.05
C GLU A 3 7.99 -7.90 -11.98
N SER A 4 9.27 -8.21 -11.73
CA SER A 4 10.14 -7.43 -10.83
C SER A 4 10.16 -5.95 -11.22
N THR A 5 10.36 -5.66 -12.51
CA THR A 5 10.41 -4.28 -13.02
C THR A 5 9.06 -3.58 -12.88
N GLU A 6 7.97 -4.24 -13.26
CA GLU A 6 6.62 -3.67 -13.22
C GLU A 6 6.15 -3.36 -11.81
N ARG A 7 6.55 -4.18 -10.84
CA ARG A 7 6.17 -4.02 -9.43
C ARG A 7 7.14 -3.13 -8.64
N THR A 8 8.25 -2.71 -9.22
CA THR A 8 9.18 -1.77 -8.56
C THR A 8 8.63 -0.35 -8.59
N ALA A 9 8.33 0.20 -7.41
CA ALA A 9 7.91 1.59 -7.28
C ALA A 9 9.09 2.55 -7.43
N TYR A 10 8.82 3.81 -7.82
CA TYR A 10 9.83 4.87 -7.92
C TYR A 10 10.66 5.07 -6.65
N CYS A 11 10.09 4.80 -5.48
CA CYS A 11 10.77 4.88 -4.19
C CYS A 11 11.66 3.66 -3.87
N GLY A 12 11.70 2.62 -4.71
CA GLY A 12 12.42 1.38 -4.45
C GLY A 12 11.67 0.34 -3.62
N LEU A 13 10.40 0.58 -3.29
CA LEU A 13 9.54 -0.45 -2.67
C LEU A 13 8.97 -1.38 -3.73
N TYR A 14 8.64 -2.60 -3.33
CA TYR A 14 7.96 -3.58 -4.17
C TYR A 14 6.45 -3.50 -3.94
N CYS A 15 5.67 -3.12 -4.97
CA CYS A 15 4.23 -2.91 -4.88
C CYS A 15 3.46 -4.20 -4.53
N GLY A 16 4.00 -5.36 -4.91
CA GLY A 16 3.39 -6.66 -4.63
C GLY A 16 3.24 -6.97 -3.14
N ASP A 17 4.04 -6.34 -2.28
CA ASP A 17 3.99 -6.56 -0.83
C ASP A 17 3.16 -5.49 -0.08
N CYS A 18 2.60 -4.52 -0.81
CA CYS A 18 1.87 -3.39 -0.23
C CYS A 18 0.46 -3.84 0.20
N ILE A 19 0.01 -3.47 1.40
CA ILE A 19 -1.35 -3.78 1.88
C ILE A 19 -2.43 -3.26 0.91
N PRO A 20 -2.38 -2.00 0.44
CA PRO A 20 -3.19 -1.49 -0.67
C PRO A 20 -3.26 -2.33 -1.95
N HIS A 21 -2.30 -3.22 -2.20
CA HIS A 21 -2.30 -4.09 -3.38
C HIS A 21 -2.89 -5.48 -3.11
N ASP A 22 -3.11 -5.87 -1.86
CA ASP A 22 -3.62 -7.20 -1.50
C ASP A 22 -5.12 -7.31 -1.78
N LYS A 23 -5.47 -7.72 -3.00
CA LYS A 23 -6.86 -7.88 -3.46
C LYS A 23 -7.72 -8.80 -2.58
N ARG A 24 -7.10 -9.70 -1.80
CA ARG A 24 -7.84 -10.59 -0.90
C ARG A 24 -8.54 -9.81 0.21
N VAL A 25 -7.89 -8.78 0.74
CA VAL A 25 -8.45 -7.95 1.82
C VAL A 25 -9.66 -7.18 1.31
N PHE A 26 -9.53 -6.49 0.18
CA PHE A 26 -10.61 -5.67 -0.37
C PHE A 26 -11.81 -6.49 -0.82
N LYS A 27 -11.57 -7.64 -1.46
CA LYS A 27 -12.64 -8.59 -1.81
C LYS A 27 -13.41 -9.07 -0.58
N ALA A 28 -12.70 -9.39 0.51
CA ALA A 28 -13.35 -9.82 1.75
C ALA A 28 -14.19 -8.71 2.39
N VAL A 29 -13.76 -7.44 2.29
CA VAL A 29 -14.54 -6.29 2.78
C VAL A 29 -15.81 -6.11 1.95
N GLU A 30 -15.70 -6.16 0.62
CA GLU A 30 -16.84 -6.05 -0.30
C GLU A 30 -17.88 -7.16 -0.02
N GLU A 31 -17.43 -8.41 0.08
CA GLU A 31 -18.29 -9.57 0.37
C GLU A 31 -18.97 -9.46 1.74
N LEU A 32 -18.24 -9.00 2.77
CA LEU A 32 -18.81 -8.80 4.11
C LEU A 32 -19.86 -7.69 4.12
N LYS A 33 -19.58 -6.54 3.50
CA LYS A 33 -20.54 -5.43 3.42
C LYS A 33 -21.82 -5.86 2.72
N LYS A 34 -21.69 -6.59 1.60
CA LYS A 34 -22.83 -7.14 0.87
C LYS A 34 -23.67 -8.07 1.74
N ALA A 35 -23.05 -9.02 2.44
CA ALA A 35 -23.76 -9.95 3.31
C ALA A 35 -24.48 -9.25 4.47
N LEU A 36 -23.90 -8.18 5.03
CA LEU A 36 -24.51 -7.39 6.09
C LEU A 36 -25.71 -6.57 5.60
N ASP A 37 -25.62 -6.01 4.39
CA ASP A 37 -26.69 -5.25 3.75
C ASP A 37 -27.89 -6.15 3.38
N GLU A 38 -27.63 -7.32 2.80
CA GLU A 38 -28.67 -8.31 2.42
C GLU A 38 -29.57 -8.72 3.59
N VAL A 39 -29.04 -8.71 4.83
CA VAL A 39 -29.79 -9.08 6.04
C VAL A 39 -30.25 -7.87 6.86
N GLN A 40 -30.09 -6.64 6.35
CA GLN A 40 -30.41 -5.39 7.06
C GLN A 40 -29.80 -5.36 8.47
N PHE A 41 -28.51 -5.67 8.55
CA PHE A 41 -27.84 -5.85 9.84
C PHE A 41 -27.78 -4.55 10.66
N ASP A 42 -27.86 -3.39 10.03
CA ASP A 42 -27.97 -2.09 10.69
C ASP A 42 -29.19 -2.03 11.64
N GLN A 43 -30.35 -2.49 11.18
CA GLN A 43 -31.57 -2.55 11.98
C GLN A 43 -31.43 -3.58 13.11
N TYR A 44 -30.88 -4.75 12.79
CA TYR A 44 -30.62 -5.78 13.80
C TYR A 44 -29.67 -5.28 14.90
N ALA A 45 -28.58 -4.63 14.51
CA ALA A 45 -27.59 -4.06 15.42
C ALA A 45 -28.23 -3.01 16.34
N TYR A 46 -29.07 -2.12 15.79
CA TYR A 46 -29.81 -1.14 16.57
C TYR A 46 -30.74 -1.79 17.59
N LEU A 47 -31.57 -2.75 17.20
CA LEU A 47 -32.51 -3.43 18.10
C LEU A 47 -31.78 -4.23 19.19
N ARG A 48 -30.69 -4.91 18.84
CA ARG A 48 -29.92 -5.73 19.78
C ARG A 48 -28.93 -4.93 20.63
N SER A 49 -28.73 -3.65 20.33
CA SER A 49 -27.83 -2.79 21.09
C SER A 49 -28.21 -2.66 22.58
N GLN A 50 -29.51 -2.77 22.90
CA GLN A 50 -29.99 -2.76 24.29
C GLN A 50 -29.39 -3.90 25.13
N ALA A 51 -29.21 -5.08 24.52
CA ALA A 51 -28.60 -6.24 25.15
C ALA A 51 -27.08 -6.31 24.91
N TYR A 52 -26.60 -5.75 23.80
CA TYR A 52 -25.20 -5.75 23.38
C TYR A 52 -24.75 -4.35 22.97
N GLY A 53 -24.40 -3.51 23.95
CA GLY A 53 -24.12 -2.08 23.74
C GLY A 53 -23.10 -1.75 22.64
N LYS A 54 -22.12 -2.63 22.39
CA LYS A 54 -21.13 -2.45 21.32
C LYS A 54 -21.73 -2.41 19.91
N LEU A 55 -22.95 -2.92 19.71
CA LEU A 55 -23.64 -2.83 18.42
C LEU A 55 -24.03 -1.40 18.06
N LEU A 56 -24.03 -0.45 19.01
CA LEU A 56 -24.13 0.98 18.70
C LEU A 56 -22.98 1.49 17.84
N ASP A 57 -21.82 0.81 17.88
CA ASP A 57 -20.66 1.17 17.06
C ASP A 57 -20.76 0.62 15.63
N TYR A 58 -21.83 -0.07 15.25
CA TYR A 58 -22.00 -0.60 13.89
C TYR A 58 -21.82 0.47 12.78
N PRO A 59 -22.35 1.70 12.91
CA PRO A 59 -22.06 2.75 11.93
C PRO A 59 -20.59 3.15 11.88
N ILE A 60 -19.85 3.08 13.00
CA ILE A 60 -18.39 3.30 13.01
C ILE A 60 -17.70 2.16 12.26
N PHE A 61 -18.11 0.92 12.52
CA PHE A 61 -17.57 -0.26 11.84
C PHE A 61 -17.72 -0.16 10.32
N ILE A 62 -18.91 0.20 9.82
CA ILE A 62 -19.13 0.41 8.37
C ILE A 62 -18.22 1.51 7.82
N ARG A 63 -18.08 2.65 8.50
CA ARG A 63 -17.15 3.71 8.06
C ARG A 63 -15.69 3.23 8.00
N VAL A 64 -15.27 2.36 8.92
CA VAL A 64 -13.92 1.76 8.86
C VAL A 64 -13.78 0.85 7.64
N LEU A 65 -14.80 0.06 7.30
CA LEU A 65 -14.80 -0.75 6.08
C LEU A 65 -14.72 0.13 4.82
N ASP A 66 -15.47 1.23 4.78
CA ASP A 66 -15.43 2.21 3.68
C ASP A 66 -14.02 2.80 3.51
N GLU A 67 -13.36 3.17 4.61
CA GLU A 67 -11.98 3.68 4.59
C GLU A 67 -10.98 2.61 4.14
N ILE A 68 -11.19 1.34 4.51
CA ILE A 68 -10.38 0.24 4.00
C ILE A 68 -10.55 0.15 2.48
N GLU A 69 -11.77 0.15 1.93
CA GLU A 69 -11.97 0.14 0.47
C GLU A 69 -11.33 1.35 -0.23
N ALA A 70 -11.42 2.53 0.38
CA ALA A 70 -10.90 3.78 -0.20
C ALA A 70 -9.37 3.78 -0.37
N ILE A 71 -8.62 3.01 0.43
CA ILE A 71 -7.16 2.91 0.31
C ILE A 71 -6.69 1.86 -0.72
N GLU A 72 -7.61 1.16 -1.38
CA GLU A 72 -7.27 0.18 -2.41
C GLU A 72 -6.44 0.81 -3.55
N CYS A 73 -5.34 0.15 -3.90
CA CYS A 73 -4.52 0.55 -5.02
C CYS A 73 -5.00 -0.08 -6.33
N ARG A 74 -5.15 0.74 -7.37
CA ARG A 74 -5.58 0.32 -8.71
C ARG A 74 -4.49 -0.41 -9.50
N GLY A 75 -3.23 -0.33 -9.09
CA GLY A 75 -2.12 -1.03 -9.76
C GLY A 75 -0.73 -0.61 -9.27
N PRO A 76 0.34 -1.24 -9.78
CA PRO A 76 1.71 -0.88 -9.45
C PRO A 76 2.04 0.58 -9.80
N CYS A 77 2.92 1.21 -9.02
CA CYS A 77 3.28 2.61 -9.22
C CYS A 77 3.92 2.88 -10.60
N ALA A 78 4.71 1.94 -11.12
CA ALA A 78 5.33 2.05 -12.45
C ALA A 78 4.30 2.01 -13.59
N CYS A 79 3.14 1.39 -13.36
CA CYS A 79 2.05 1.25 -14.32
C CYS A 79 0.96 2.33 -14.16
N GLY A 80 1.28 3.47 -13.53
CA GLY A 80 0.33 4.57 -13.32
C GLY A 80 -0.53 4.46 -12.06
N GLY A 81 -0.32 3.46 -11.21
CA GLY A 81 -0.97 3.35 -9.92
C GLY A 81 -0.35 4.20 -8.81
N GLY A 82 -0.63 3.82 -7.56
CA GLY A 82 -0.22 4.57 -6.37
C GLY A 82 -1.04 5.85 -6.15
N LYS A 83 -0.55 6.75 -5.29
CA LYS A 83 -1.23 8.01 -4.97
C LYS A 83 -1.35 8.91 -6.21
N LYS A 84 -2.47 9.67 -6.31
CA LYS A 84 -2.68 10.66 -7.37
C LYS A 84 -1.55 11.69 -7.44
N VAL A 85 -1.13 12.22 -6.29
CA VAL A 85 0.02 13.12 -6.16
C VAL A 85 1.10 12.40 -5.35
N CYS A 86 2.32 12.35 -5.88
CA CYS A 86 3.43 11.63 -5.26
C CYS A 86 4.75 12.37 -5.49
N ILE A 87 5.21 13.10 -4.46
CA ILE A 87 6.45 13.88 -4.51
C ILE A 87 7.68 13.08 -4.94
N VAL A 88 7.74 11.78 -4.63
CA VAL A 88 8.84 10.90 -5.03
C VAL A 88 8.80 10.62 -6.53
N ARG A 89 7.63 10.24 -7.06
CA ARG A 89 7.43 9.98 -8.49
C ARG A 89 7.73 11.24 -9.29
N ASP A 90 7.22 12.37 -8.85
CA ASP A 90 7.38 13.65 -9.56
C ASP A 90 8.86 14.06 -9.57
N CYS A 91 9.57 13.89 -8.44
CA CYS A 91 11.00 14.14 -8.35
C CYS A 91 11.83 13.20 -9.25
N VAL A 92 11.50 11.90 -9.29
CA VAL A 92 12.21 10.93 -10.14
C VAL A 92 12.05 11.28 -11.61
N LYS A 93 10.81 11.60 -12.04
CA LYS A 93 10.52 12.03 -13.41
C LYS A 93 11.25 13.32 -13.78
N ALA A 94 11.23 14.33 -12.89
CA ALA A 94 11.90 15.61 -13.13
C ALA A 94 13.43 15.46 -13.30
N LYS A 95 14.04 14.47 -12.64
CA LYS A 95 15.47 14.16 -12.78
C LYS A 95 15.80 13.23 -13.96
N GLY A 96 14.79 12.75 -14.70
CA GLY A 96 14.98 11.75 -15.75
C GLY A 96 15.45 10.39 -15.24
N HIS A 97 15.27 10.10 -13.96
CA HIS A 97 15.65 8.82 -13.36
C HIS A 97 14.54 7.79 -13.54
N ARG A 98 14.90 6.51 -13.43
CA ARG A 98 13.92 5.41 -13.32
C ARG A 98 13.41 5.22 -11.89
N GLY A 99 14.19 5.63 -10.90
CA GLY A 99 13.80 5.55 -9.50
C GLY A 99 14.83 6.16 -8.56
N CYS A 100 14.50 6.19 -7.27
CA CYS A 100 15.37 6.79 -6.25
C CYS A 100 16.74 6.13 -6.14
N TRP A 101 16.89 4.85 -6.52
CA TRP A 101 18.16 4.14 -6.46
C TRP A 101 19.24 4.73 -7.39
N GLU A 102 18.85 5.49 -8.43
CA GLU A 102 19.79 6.18 -9.33
C GLU A 102 20.30 7.52 -8.76
N CYS A 103 19.74 7.99 -7.64
CA CYS A 103 20.13 9.23 -7.00
C CYS A 103 21.16 8.99 -5.88
N ASN A 104 22.30 9.68 -5.95
CA ASN A 104 23.38 9.60 -4.97
C ASN A 104 22.93 10.02 -3.55
N ASP A 105 22.00 10.96 -3.45
CA ASP A 105 21.50 11.51 -2.18
C ASP A 105 20.30 10.72 -1.61
N SER A 106 19.95 9.57 -2.20
CA SER A 106 18.75 8.81 -1.83
C SER A 106 18.73 8.37 -0.37
N SER A 107 19.88 8.08 0.24
CA SER A 107 20.01 7.67 1.64
C SER A 107 19.56 8.75 2.64
N THR A 108 19.81 10.03 2.34
CA THR A 108 19.49 11.18 3.21
C THR A 108 18.30 12.01 2.72
N CYS A 109 17.69 11.62 1.60
CA CYS A 109 16.61 12.38 0.96
C CYS A 109 15.36 12.50 1.85
N ASN A 110 15.00 13.73 2.20
CA ASN A 110 13.82 14.06 2.99
C ASN A 110 12.48 13.71 2.31
N LYS A 111 12.43 13.62 0.97
CA LYS A 111 11.22 13.21 0.23
C LYS A 111 10.81 11.76 0.51
N LEU A 112 11.74 10.94 1.01
CA LEU A 112 11.47 9.55 1.41
C LEU A 112 11.09 9.41 2.89
N ALA A 113 11.18 10.49 3.69
CA ALA A 113 11.03 10.41 5.15
C ALA A 113 9.69 9.83 5.59
N SER A 114 8.59 10.19 4.93
CA SER A 114 7.25 9.66 5.24
C SER A 114 7.14 8.16 4.98
N LEU A 115 7.78 7.66 3.93
CA LEU A 115 7.82 6.23 3.60
C LEU A 115 8.67 5.46 4.62
N LYS A 116 9.83 6.02 5.01
CA LYS A 116 10.71 5.39 6.01
C LYS A 116 10.03 5.19 7.38
N ARG A 117 9.01 5.98 7.72
CA ARG A 117 8.20 5.77 8.95
C ARG A 117 7.47 4.43 8.96
N PHE A 118 7.01 3.96 7.80
CA PHE A 118 6.25 2.70 7.67
C PHE A 118 7.12 1.52 7.25
N HIS A 119 8.22 1.78 6.55
CA HIS A 119 9.03 0.75 5.88
C HIS A 119 10.44 0.60 6.48
N GLY A 120 10.82 1.45 7.44
CA GLY A 120 12.13 1.41 8.09
C GLY A 120 13.29 1.54 7.08
N LYS A 121 14.33 0.72 7.29
CA LYS A 121 15.55 0.67 6.46
C LYS A 121 15.40 -0.14 5.16
N THR A 122 14.22 -0.70 4.89
CA THR A 122 13.98 -1.53 3.70
C THR A 122 14.17 -0.74 2.41
N ILE A 123 13.88 0.56 2.42
CA ILE A 123 14.03 1.41 1.23
C ILE A 123 15.48 1.48 0.79
N GLU A 124 16.40 1.74 1.74
CA GLU A 124 17.83 1.79 1.48
C GLU A 124 18.40 0.44 1.05
N HIS A 125 18.00 -0.62 1.75
CA HIS A 125 18.34 -2.00 1.37
C HIS A 125 17.91 -2.30 -0.06
N ASN A 126 16.66 -1.98 -0.41
CA ASN A 126 16.15 -2.23 -1.76
C ASN A 126 16.88 -1.40 -2.81
N HIS A 127 17.25 -0.14 -2.52
CA HIS A 127 18.07 0.65 -3.45
C HIS A 127 19.40 -0.04 -3.73
N GLN A 128 20.06 -0.58 -2.71
CA GLN A 128 21.29 -1.35 -2.88
C GLN A 128 21.05 -2.58 -3.75
N MET A 129 20.03 -3.38 -3.45
CA MET A 129 19.69 -4.58 -4.24
C MET A 129 19.38 -4.26 -5.71
N ILE A 130 18.69 -3.14 -5.98
CA ILE A 130 18.40 -2.71 -7.35
C ILE A 130 19.68 -2.28 -8.08
N ARG A 131 20.61 -1.59 -7.41
CA ARG A 131 21.90 -1.21 -8.02
C ARG A 131 22.78 -2.44 -8.32
N GLU A 132 22.79 -3.42 -7.42
CA GLU A 132 23.65 -4.60 -7.54
C GLU A 132 23.11 -5.65 -8.53
N HIS A 133 21.79 -5.83 -8.59
CA HIS A 133 21.17 -6.91 -9.36
C HIS A 133 20.30 -6.45 -10.54
N GLY A 134 20.09 -5.14 -10.66
CA GLY A 134 19.22 -4.55 -11.67
C GLY A 134 17.72 -4.76 -11.38
N LEU A 135 16.89 -4.02 -12.11
CA LEU A 135 15.42 -4.03 -11.94
C LEU A 135 14.78 -5.40 -12.20
N GLU A 136 15.41 -6.24 -13.02
CA GLU A 136 14.82 -7.51 -13.40
C GLU A 136 15.00 -8.60 -12.34
N ASN A 137 16.04 -8.52 -11.49
CA ASN A 137 16.48 -9.63 -10.63
C ASN A 137 16.62 -9.27 -9.14
N TRP A 138 16.26 -8.05 -8.74
CA TRP A 138 16.40 -7.61 -7.34
C TRP A 138 15.24 -8.08 -6.45
N SER A 139 14.06 -8.33 -7.01
CA SER A 139 12.83 -8.51 -6.22
C SER A 139 12.95 -9.60 -5.17
N ASP A 140 13.58 -10.74 -5.46
CA ASP A 140 13.70 -11.84 -4.49
C ASP A 140 14.69 -11.57 -3.35
N LYS A 141 15.44 -10.47 -3.46
CA LYS A 141 16.42 -10.01 -2.45
C LYS A 141 15.90 -8.81 -1.66
N ARG A 142 14.67 -8.38 -1.92
CA ARG A 142 14.04 -7.22 -1.27
C ARG A 142 13.92 -7.43 0.24
N GLY A 143 14.00 -6.33 0.98
CA GLY A 143 13.74 -6.31 2.41
C GLY A 143 12.25 -6.43 2.72
N LYS A 144 11.92 -6.58 4.00
CA LYS A 144 10.54 -6.64 4.49
C LYS A 144 9.81 -5.32 4.22
N HIS A 145 8.74 -5.36 3.42
CA HIS A 145 8.01 -4.15 3.05
C HIS A 145 7.47 -3.42 4.27
N TYR A 146 6.91 -4.14 5.25
CA TYR A 146 6.53 -3.61 6.54
C TYR A 146 7.38 -4.29 7.62
N PRO A 147 7.89 -3.57 8.64
CA PRO A 147 8.74 -4.15 9.69
C PRO A 147 8.13 -5.34 10.44
N TRP A 148 6.79 -5.40 10.52
CA TRP A 148 6.04 -6.44 11.22
C TRP A 148 5.60 -7.62 10.35
N ARG A 149 5.91 -7.61 9.05
CA ARG A 149 5.60 -8.70 8.12
C ARG A 149 6.86 -9.47 7.74
#